data_AF-A0A972B9X1-F1
#
_entry.id   AF-A0A972B9X1-F1
#
_cell.length_a   1.000
_cell.length_b   1.000
_cell.length_c   1.000
_cell.angle_alpha   90.00
_cell.angle_beta   90.00
_cell.angle_gamma   90.00
#
_symmetry.space_group_name_H-M   'P 1'
#
loop_
_entity.id
_entity.type
_entity.pdbx_description
1 polymer ?
#
loop_
_entity_poly.entity_id
_entity_poly.type
_entity_poly.pdbx_seq_one_letter_code
_entity_poly.pdbx_strand_id
1 'polypeptide(L)'
;MKNEIELNLFEFNENDNLEKNDIVYFDKETLIKVLDDLEQINNIDRIKKEFLDIIQIINNPKDDKYDIINKTNEGNIITYNKSTILEEINTILKSQTIERIHYYIKRLKKSSLEVKTNKINDINLNQWKTYDNIITDSLWILDKRDNSGAHNGGYWGNFIPQIPNQFLQRYTKKNEWVLDPFLGSGTTLIECKRLGRNGIGIELQSEVVELAKTNISLETNIFNVRT
;
A
#
# COMPACT_ATOMS: atom_id res chain seq x y z
N MET A 1 27.40 -44.14 13.75
CA MET A 1 27.67 -42.78 13.23
C MET A 1 26.44 -41.94 13.53
N LYS A 2 26.60 -40.90 14.36
CA LYS A 2 25.54 -39.93 14.66
C LYS A 2 25.35 -39.07 13.41
N ASN A 3 24.16 -39.04 12.84
CA ASN A 3 23.78 -37.98 11.90
C ASN A 3 23.26 -36.82 12.73
N GLU A 4 24.13 -35.83 12.91
CA GLU A 4 23.75 -34.51 13.42
C GLU A 4 22.86 -33.83 12.37
N ILE A 5 21.69 -33.38 12.80
CA ILE A 5 20.80 -32.51 12.02
C ILE A 5 21.40 -31.11 12.16
N GLU A 6 22.07 -30.62 11.12
CA GLU A 6 22.44 -29.21 11.00
C GLU A 6 21.15 -28.38 10.87
N LEU A 7 20.80 -27.68 11.95
CA LEU A 7 19.81 -26.61 11.94
C LEU A 7 20.44 -25.38 11.26
N ASN A 8 20.20 -25.22 9.96
CA ASN A 8 20.56 -23.99 9.24
C ASN A 8 19.60 -22.85 9.64
N LEU A 9 20.15 -21.82 10.27
CA LEU A 9 19.46 -20.63 10.79
C LEU A 9 19.05 -19.62 9.68
N PHE A 10 19.14 -20.00 8.40
CA PHE A 10 19.00 -19.08 7.26
C PHE A 10 18.30 -19.69 6.03
N GLU A 11 17.30 -20.54 6.22
CA GLU A 11 16.35 -20.82 5.14
C GLU A 11 15.34 -19.67 5.03
N PHE A 12 15.79 -18.54 4.47
CA PHE A 12 14.88 -17.59 3.84
C PHE A 12 14.29 -18.28 2.61
N ASN A 13 13.03 -18.70 2.70
CA ASN A 13 12.28 -19.22 1.57
C ASN A 13 12.19 -18.12 0.48
N GLU A 14 13.05 -18.21 -0.53
CA GLU A 14 13.04 -17.36 -1.75
C GLU A 14 11.89 -17.71 -2.72
N ASN A 15 10.73 -18.16 -2.22
CA ASN A 15 9.61 -18.59 -3.07
C ASN A 15 8.25 -18.01 -2.66
N ASP A 16 8.22 -16.78 -2.14
CA ASP A 16 6.98 -15.98 -2.06
C ASP A 16 6.95 -14.91 -3.16
N ASN A 17 7.10 -15.33 -4.41
CA ASN A 17 6.51 -14.58 -5.54
C ASN A 17 4.99 -14.86 -5.55
N LEU A 18 4.31 -14.42 -4.49
CA LEU A 18 2.85 -14.31 -4.47
C LEU A 18 2.48 -13.16 -5.40
N GLU A 19 1.60 -13.43 -6.37
CA GLU A 19 1.03 -12.45 -7.29
C GLU A 19 0.46 -11.26 -6.50
N LYS A 20 1.26 -10.20 -6.38
CA LYS A 20 1.10 -9.14 -5.37
C LYS A 20 -0.07 -8.18 -5.62
N ASN A 21 -0.87 -8.38 -6.66
CA ASN A 21 -1.87 -7.40 -7.13
C ASN A 21 -3.28 -7.99 -7.38
N ASP A 22 -3.66 -9.07 -6.71
CA ASP A 22 -5.05 -9.53 -6.72
C ASP A 22 -5.91 -8.56 -5.87
N ILE A 23 -6.80 -7.81 -6.51
CA ILE A 23 -7.74 -6.89 -5.84
C ILE A 23 -9.06 -7.61 -5.60
N VAL A 24 -9.59 -7.52 -4.38
CA VAL A 24 -10.91 -8.00 -4.01
C VAL A 24 -11.87 -6.80 -3.94
N TYR A 25 -13.02 -6.94 -4.60
CA TYR A 25 -14.08 -5.93 -4.63
C TYR A 25 -15.21 -6.39 -3.72
N PHE A 26 -15.38 -5.70 -2.59
CA PHE A 26 -16.46 -5.98 -1.66
C PHE A 26 -17.63 -5.03 -1.90
N ASP A 27 -18.85 -5.55 -1.79
CA ASP A 27 -20.01 -4.70 -1.59
C ASP A 27 -19.97 -4.12 -0.17
N LYS A 28 -20.04 -2.79 -0.07
CA LYS A 28 -19.84 -2.11 1.21
C LYS A 28 -20.96 -2.43 2.20
N GLU A 29 -22.21 -2.46 1.74
CA GLU A 29 -23.35 -2.58 2.65
C GLU A 29 -23.42 -3.98 3.24
N THR A 30 -23.25 -5.01 2.39
CA THR A 30 -23.26 -6.40 2.85
C THR A 30 -22.05 -6.73 3.70
N LEU A 31 -20.85 -6.27 3.33
CA LEU A 31 -19.64 -6.48 4.14
C LEU A 31 -19.80 -5.89 5.54
N ILE A 32 -20.29 -4.65 5.66
CA ILE A 32 -20.46 -3.99 6.95
C ILE A 32 -21.51 -4.71 7.80
N LYS A 33 -22.63 -5.13 7.19
CA LYS A 33 -23.66 -5.91 7.88
C LYS A 33 -23.10 -7.21 8.44
N VAL A 34 -22.33 -7.97 7.64
CA VAL A 34 -21.68 -9.21 8.09
C VAL A 34 -20.73 -8.95 9.27
N LEU A 35 -19.93 -7.87 9.20
CA LEU A 35 -19.02 -7.51 10.29
C LEU A 35 -19.78 -7.08 11.56
N ASP A 36 -20.90 -6.37 11.44
CA ASP A 36 -21.77 -6.01 12.56
C ASP A 36 -22.39 -7.25 13.22
N ASP A 37 -22.89 -8.20 12.44
CA ASP A 37 -23.45 -9.45 12.94
C ASP A 37 -22.39 -10.27 13.70
N LEU A 38 -21.16 -10.33 13.18
CA LEU A 38 -20.03 -11.01 13.83
C LEU A 38 -19.61 -10.34 15.15
N GLU A 39 -19.72 -9.01 15.25
CA GLU A 39 -19.41 -8.26 16.46
C GLU A 39 -20.37 -8.59 17.61
N GLN A 40 -21.62 -8.98 17.31
CA GLN A 40 -22.62 -9.33 18.34
C GLN A 40 -22.47 -10.77 18.88
N ILE A 41 -21.63 -11.60 18.26
CA ILE A 41 -21.46 -13.00 18.67
C ILE A 41 -20.50 -13.06 19.88
N ASN A 42 -20.90 -13.77 20.94
CA ASN A 42 -20.08 -14.00 22.13
C ASN A 42 -19.42 -15.39 22.18
N ASN A 43 -19.27 -16.04 21.02
CA ASN A 43 -18.69 -17.38 20.88
C ASN A 43 -17.53 -17.35 19.88
N ILE A 44 -16.33 -17.68 20.36
CA ILE A 44 -15.09 -17.62 19.58
C ILE A 44 -15.11 -18.59 18.39
N ASP A 45 -15.50 -19.84 18.62
CA ASP A 45 -15.49 -20.89 17.58
C ASP A 45 -16.45 -20.55 16.44
N ARG A 46 -17.62 -20.00 16.79
CA ARG A 46 -18.60 -19.52 15.81
C ARG A 46 -18.01 -18.39 14.96
N ILE A 47 -17.42 -17.37 15.57
CA ILE A 47 -16.81 -16.25 14.81
C ILE A 47 -15.71 -16.78 13.88
N LYS A 48 -14.84 -17.66 14.39
CA LYS A 48 -13.74 -18.22 13.59
C LYS A 48 -14.26 -19.01 12.39
N LYS A 49 -15.33 -19.79 12.57
CA LYS A 49 -15.98 -20.52 11.48
C LYS A 49 -16.48 -19.57 10.38
N GLU A 50 -17.18 -18.50 10.75
CA GLU A 50 -17.69 -17.52 9.78
C GLU A 50 -16.54 -16.81 9.04
N PHE A 51 -15.44 -16.47 9.72
CA PHE A 51 -14.27 -15.88 9.06
C PHE A 51 -13.53 -16.86 8.13
N LEU A 52 -13.54 -18.17 8.44
CA LEU A 52 -13.03 -19.18 7.51
C LEU A 52 -13.91 -19.26 6.25
N ASP A 53 -15.22 -19.15 6.39
CA ASP A 53 -16.13 -19.09 5.25
C ASP A 53 -15.88 -17.82 4.42
N ILE A 54 -15.63 -16.67 5.05
CA ILE A 54 -15.24 -15.43 4.35
C ILE A 54 -13.93 -15.62 3.57
N ILE A 55 -12.92 -16.29 4.14
CA ILE A 55 -11.68 -16.62 3.41
C ILE A 55 -11.97 -17.49 2.18
N GLN A 56 -12.84 -18.49 2.31
CA GLN A 56 -13.24 -19.33 1.18
C GLN A 56 -13.89 -18.50 0.07
N ILE A 57 -14.77 -17.56 0.42
CA ILE A 57 -15.43 -16.66 -0.52
C ILE A 57 -14.43 -15.72 -1.21
N ILE A 58 -13.47 -15.16 -0.47
CA ILE A 58 -12.41 -14.32 -1.03
C ILE A 58 -11.56 -15.10 -2.04
N ASN A 59 -11.30 -16.38 -1.78
CA ASN A 59 -10.53 -17.24 -2.68
C ASN A 59 -11.36 -17.79 -3.84
N ASN A 60 -12.66 -18.02 -3.63
CA ASN A 60 -13.61 -18.50 -4.63
C ASN A 60 -14.94 -17.71 -4.58
N PRO A 61 -15.02 -16.56 -5.27
CA PRO A 61 -16.22 -15.70 -5.25
C PRO A 61 -17.53 -16.34 -5.74
N LYS A 62 -17.46 -17.51 -6.37
CA LYS A 62 -18.66 -18.26 -6.83
C LYS A 62 -19.48 -18.79 -5.65
N ASP A 63 -18.83 -19.05 -4.51
CA ASP A 63 -19.45 -19.64 -3.32
C ASP A 63 -19.96 -18.56 -2.33
N ASP A 64 -20.07 -17.32 -2.79
CA ASP A 64 -20.47 -16.18 -1.96
C ASP A 64 -21.93 -16.26 -1.51
N LYS A 65 -22.13 -16.90 -0.36
CA LYS A 65 -23.41 -17.02 0.33
C LYS A 65 -23.83 -15.75 1.08
N TYR A 66 -22.91 -14.81 1.32
CA TYR A 66 -23.20 -13.58 2.06
C TYR A 66 -23.45 -12.38 1.15
N ASP A 67 -23.22 -12.55 -0.16
CA ASP A 67 -23.28 -11.48 -1.16
C ASP A 67 -22.32 -10.32 -0.84
N ILE A 68 -21.14 -10.66 -0.28
CA ILE A 68 -20.09 -9.70 0.11
C ILE A 68 -19.16 -9.31 -1.04
N ILE A 69 -19.09 -10.11 -2.10
CA ILE A 69 -18.28 -9.82 -3.28
C ILE A 69 -19.12 -9.12 -4.32
N ASN A 70 -18.70 -7.91 -4.70
CA ASN A 70 -19.35 -7.17 -5.77
C ASN A 70 -18.94 -7.78 -7.14
N LYS A 71 -19.93 -8.24 -7.89
CA LYS A 71 -19.75 -8.90 -9.21
C LYS A 71 -20.05 -7.98 -10.40
N THR A 72 -20.63 -6.81 -10.15
CA THR A 72 -21.16 -5.91 -11.19
C THR A 72 -20.32 -4.66 -11.42
N ASN A 73 -19.29 -4.40 -10.59
CA ASN A 73 -18.48 -3.17 -10.60
C ASN A 73 -19.31 -1.87 -10.52
N GLU A 74 -20.56 -1.99 -10.07
CA GLU A 74 -21.51 -0.89 -9.88
C GLU A 74 -21.91 -0.83 -8.40
N GLY A 75 -22.18 0.37 -7.88
CA GLY A 75 -22.57 0.59 -6.49
C GLY A 75 -21.43 1.03 -5.57
N ASN A 76 -21.63 0.86 -4.26
CA ASN A 76 -20.73 1.34 -3.22
C ASN A 76 -19.69 0.27 -2.90
N ILE A 77 -18.55 0.31 -3.59
CA ILE A 77 -17.52 -0.74 -3.53
C ILE A 77 -16.41 -0.36 -2.55
N ILE A 78 -15.92 -1.35 -1.81
CA ILE A 78 -14.64 -1.24 -1.10
C ILE A 78 -13.63 -2.20 -1.73
N THR A 79 -12.44 -1.69 -2.02
CA THR A 79 -11.35 -2.47 -2.60
C THR A 79 -10.29 -2.78 -1.57
N TYR A 80 -9.81 -4.02 -1.55
CA TYR A 80 -8.66 -4.44 -0.76
C TYR A 80 -7.66 -5.20 -1.62
N ASN A 81 -6.36 -5.06 -1.33
CA ASN A 81 -5.40 -6.07 -1.75
C ASN A 81 -5.73 -7.38 -1.03
N LYS A 82 -5.86 -8.47 -1.79
CA LYS A 82 -6.22 -9.79 -1.29
C LYS A 82 -5.30 -10.27 -0.18
N SER A 83 -3.99 -10.07 -0.33
CA SER A 83 -3.00 -10.45 0.69
C SER A 83 -3.24 -9.73 2.02
N THR A 84 -3.46 -8.41 1.98
CA THR A 84 -3.66 -7.60 3.18
C THR A 84 -4.94 -7.97 3.92
N ILE A 85 -6.07 -8.15 3.22
CA ILE A 85 -7.33 -8.52 3.88
C ILE A 85 -7.25 -9.93 4.50
N LEU A 86 -6.59 -10.87 3.83
CA LEU A 86 -6.36 -12.21 4.37
C LEU A 86 -5.47 -12.18 5.61
N GLU A 87 -4.44 -11.34 5.67
CA GLU A 87 -3.63 -11.14 6.87
C GLU A 87 -4.42 -10.57 8.06
N GLU A 88 -5.32 -9.62 7.80
CA GLU A 88 -6.20 -9.07 8.84
C GLU A 88 -7.15 -10.14 9.39
N ILE A 89 -7.79 -10.93 8.52
CA ILE A 89 -8.65 -12.04 8.93
C ILE A 89 -7.83 -13.09 9.69
N ASN A 90 -6.63 -13.43 9.22
CA ASN A 90 -5.75 -14.38 9.92
C ASN A 90 -5.37 -13.89 11.32
N THR A 91 -5.23 -12.58 11.53
CA THR A 91 -5.01 -11.99 12.86
C THR A 91 -6.22 -12.22 13.78
N ILE A 92 -7.44 -12.10 13.25
CA ILE A 92 -8.68 -12.44 13.97
C ILE A 92 -8.70 -13.93 14.34
N LEU A 93 -8.41 -14.82 13.38
CA LEU A 93 -8.43 -16.28 13.59
C LEU A 93 -7.38 -16.74 14.63
N LYS A 94 -6.20 -16.12 14.67
CA LYS A 94 -5.14 -16.40 15.64
C LYS A 94 -5.45 -15.89 17.04
N SER A 95 -6.43 -15.00 17.20
CA SER A 95 -6.79 -14.44 18.50
C SER A 95 -7.45 -15.47 19.41
N GLN A 96 -7.15 -15.38 20.71
CA GLN A 96 -7.58 -16.35 21.73
C GLN A 96 -8.62 -15.80 22.72
N THR A 97 -8.94 -14.51 22.66
CA THR A 97 -9.94 -13.88 23.53
C THR A 97 -11.01 -13.19 22.70
N ILE A 98 -12.24 -13.19 23.21
CA ILE A 98 -13.39 -12.62 22.52
C ILE A 98 -13.24 -11.10 22.35
N GLU A 99 -12.69 -10.42 23.36
CA GLU A 99 -12.48 -8.98 23.36
C GLU A 99 -11.49 -8.57 22.26
N ARG A 100 -10.43 -9.36 22.04
CA ARG A 100 -9.45 -9.12 20.97
C ARG A 100 -10.07 -9.35 19.60
N ILE A 101 -10.86 -10.42 19.45
CA ILE A 101 -11.58 -10.70 18.21
C ILE A 101 -12.50 -9.53 17.85
N HIS A 102 -13.35 -9.09 18.79
CA HIS A 102 -14.23 -7.93 18.57
C HIS A 102 -13.46 -6.65 18.29
N TYR A 103 -12.33 -6.42 18.96
CA TYR A 103 -11.45 -5.28 18.66
C TYR A 103 -10.95 -5.31 17.21
N TYR A 104 -10.49 -6.46 16.71
CA TYR A 104 -10.01 -6.58 15.35
C TYR A 104 -11.14 -6.47 14.31
N ILE A 105 -12.33 -7.01 14.60
CA ILE A 105 -13.53 -6.83 13.76
C ILE A 105 -13.89 -5.35 13.66
N LYS A 106 -13.96 -4.64 14.80
CA LYS A 106 -14.21 -3.19 14.85
C LYS A 106 -13.17 -2.41 14.04
N ARG A 107 -11.90 -2.81 14.14
CA ARG A 107 -10.80 -2.17 13.39
C ARG A 107 -10.96 -2.38 11.88
N LEU A 108 -11.27 -3.60 11.45
CA LEU A 108 -11.52 -3.93 10.04
C LEU A 108 -12.72 -3.12 9.52
N LYS A 109 -13.84 -3.12 10.25
CA LYS A 109 -15.03 -2.31 9.92
C LYS A 109 -14.70 -0.82 9.81
N LYS A 110 -13.90 -0.28 10.72
CA LYS A 110 -13.47 1.12 10.69
C LYS A 110 -12.61 1.43 9.47
N SER A 111 -11.73 0.51 9.07
CA SER A 111 -10.90 0.68 7.87
C SER A 111 -11.73 0.72 6.59
N SER A 112 -12.85 -0.02 6.56
CA SER A 112 -13.84 -0.03 5.48
C SER A 112 -14.69 1.25 5.37
N LEU A 113 -14.90 1.97 6.48
CA LEU A 113 -15.85 3.09 6.56
C LEU A 113 -15.19 4.46 6.50
N GLU A 114 -14.00 4.58 7.06
CA GLU A 114 -13.40 5.88 7.36
C GLU A 114 -12.00 6.03 6.76
N VAL A 115 -11.79 7.15 6.07
CA VAL A 115 -10.45 7.63 5.74
C VAL A 115 -9.98 8.54 6.87
N LYS A 116 -8.90 8.15 7.55
CA LYS A 116 -8.29 8.94 8.62
C LYS A 116 -6.87 9.32 8.23
N THR A 117 -6.66 10.56 7.83
CA THR A 117 -5.31 11.11 7.55
C THR A 117 -4.79 11.95 8.71
N ASN A 118 -3.50 12.25 8.70
CA ASN A 118 -2.91 13.26 9.59
C ASN A 118 -2.79 14.63 8.88
N LYS A 119 -2.19 15.61 9.56
CA LYS A 119 -1.96 16.96 9.01
C LYS A 119 -0.82 17.03 7.98
N ILE A 120 0.05 16.03 7.93
CA ILE A 120 1.33 16.04 7.21
C ILE A 120 1.22 15.34 5.85
N ASN A 121 0.42 14.28 5.74
CA ASN A 121 0.32 13.46 4.53
C ASN A 121 -1.09 12.91 4.29
N ASP A 122 -1.26 12.22 3.17
CA ASP A 122 -2.53 11.65 2.71
C ASP A 122 -2.66 10.14 2.98
N ILE A 123 -1.76 9.57 3.78
CA ILE A 123 -1.81 8.15 4.13
C ILE A 123 -3.01 7.90 5.03
N ASN A 124 -3.88 6.97 4.64
CA ASN A 124 -4.99 6.53 5.47
C ASN A 124 -4.46 5.69 6.64
N LEU A 125 -4.47 6.25 7.84
CA LEU A 125 -4.01 5.60 9.07
C LEU A 125 -4.83 4.37 9.45
N ASN A 126 -6.08 4.24 8.98
CA ASN A 126 -6.86 3.02 9.21
C ASN A 126 -6.45 1.87 8.27
N GLN A 127 -5.78 2.19 7.16
CA GLN A 127 -5.37 1.25 6.12
C GLN A 127 -3.85 1.35 5.82
N TRP A 128 -3.03 1.86 6.74
CA TRP A 128 -1.63 2.15 6.45
C TRP A 128 -0.82 0.93 5.99
N LYS A 129 -1.26 -0.28 6.35
CA LYS A 129 -0.64 -1.55 5.94
C LYS A 129 -0.92 -1.93 4.48
N THR A 130 -1.89 -1.31 3.82
CA THR A 130 -2.21 -1.58 2.41
C THR A 130 -1.26 -0.84 1.46
N TYR A 131 -0.37 0.01 1.99
CA TYR A 131 0.58 0.77 1.19
C TYR A 131 1.86 -0.06 1.02
N ASP A 132 1.89 -0.90 -0.01
CA ASP A 132 3.02 -1.82 -0.28
C ASP A 132 4.35 -1.10 -0.49
N ASN A 133 4.29 0.15 -0.92
CA ASN A 133 5.46 0.95 -1.27
C ASN A 133 5.91 1.86 -0.12
N ILE A 134 5.29 1.88 1.07
CA ILE A 134 5.73 2.75 2.18
C ILE A 134 6.63 1.97 3.14
N ILE A 135 7.90 2.37 3.23
CA ILE A 135 8.87 1.73 4.13
C ILE A 135 8.88 2.48 5.46
N THR A 136 8.52 1.80 6.55
CA THR A 136 8.46 2.41 7.89
C THR A 136 9.73 2.26 8.72
N ASP A 137 10.61 1.33 8.33
CA ASP A 137 11.88 1.08 9.04
C ASP A 137 12.91 2.18 8.81
N SER A 138 13.92 2.21 9.69
CA SER A 138 15.04 3.16 9.60
C SER A 138 16.07 2.76 8.54
N LEU A 139 16.16 1.47 8.21
CA LEU A 139 17.04 0.95 7.17
C LEU A 139 16.20 0.59 5.95
N TRP A 140 16.47 1.22 4.81
CA TRP A 140 15.78 0.91 3.56
C TRP A 140 16.67 0.04 2.69
N ILE A 141 16.23 -1.19 2.44
CA ILE A 141 16.86 -2.10 1.50
C ILE A 141 16.10 -1.98 0.17
N LEU A 142 16.77 -1.47 -0.85
CA LEU A 142 16.19 -1.18 -2.16
C LEU A 142 16.99 -1.96 -3.22
N ASP A 143 16.43 -3.08 -3.67
CA ASP A 143 17.15 -4.07 -4.49
C ASP A 143 17.53 -3.53 -5.87
N LYS A 144 16.66 -2.72 -6.48
CA LYS A 144 16.86 -2.16 -7.82
C LYS A 144 16.33 -0.75 -7.91
N ARG A 145 17.06 0.12 -8.63
CA ARG A 145 16.58 1.46 -9.01
C ARG A 145 15.32 1.35 -9.87
N ASP A 146 14.29 2.12 -9.52
CA ASP A 146 13.12 2.29 -10.41
C ASP A 146 13.56 2.99 -11.70
N ASN A 147 13.30 2.35 -12.83
CA ASN A 147 13.61 2.82 -14.17
C ASN A 147 12.34 3.03 -15.03
N SER A 148 11.16 3.07 -14.40
CA SER A 148 9.90 3.38 -15.06
C SER A 148 9.81 4.85 -15.46
N GLY A 149 8.95 5.15 -16.46
CA GLY A 149 8.67 6.50 -16.95
C GLY A 149 9.91 7.29 -17.35
N ALA A 150 10.03 8.54 -16.90
CA ALA A 150 11.11 9.45 -17.31
C ALA A 150 12.38 9.35 -16.46
N HIS A 151 12.50 8.38 -15.56
CA HIS A 151 13.69 8.24 -14.74
C HIS A 151 14.91 7.82 -15.57
N ASN A 152 15.93 8.69 -15.57
CA ASN A 152 17.19 8.42 -16.24
C ASN A 152 18.33 8.25 -15.22
N GLY A 153 19.01 7.11 -15.29
CA GLY A 153 20.17 6.74 -14.49
C GLY A 153 21.49 7.39 -14.92
N GLY A 154 21.54 8.03 -16.10
CA GLY A 154 22.79 8.42 -16.78
C GLY A 154 23.49 9.67 -16.24
N TYR A 155 22.86 10.43 -15.33
CA TYR A 155 23.50 11.58 -14.68
C TYR A 155 24.16 11.15 -13.37
N TRP A 156 25.44 11.49 -13.21
CA TRP A 156 26.20 11.16 -12.01
C TRP A 156 25.62 11.82 -10.76
N GLY A 157 25.53 11.06 -9.67
CA GLY A 157 25.05 11.58 -8.38
C GLY A 157 23.51 11.69 -8.27
N ASN A 158 22.75 11.12 -9.20
CA ASN A 158 21.29 11.04 -9.05
C ASN A 158 20.88 10.01 -7.98
N PHE A 159 20.09 10.41 -6.97
CA PHE A 159 19.48 9.42 -6.08
C PHE A 159 18.43 8.58 -6.83
N ILE A 160 18.17 7.37 -6.33
CA ILE A 160 17.15 6.47 -6.87
C ILE A 160 15.75 7.06 -6.62
N PRO A 161 14.79 6.95 -7.56
CA PRO A 161 13.48 7.59 -7.43
C PRO A 161 12.68 7.16 -6.22
N GLN A 162 12.92 5.96 -5.70
CA GLN A 162 12.24 5.49 -4.50
C GLN A 162 12.51 6.36 -3.27
N ILE A 163 13.66 7.04 -3.20
CA ILE A 163 13.97 7.93 -2.08
C ILE A 163 13.01 9.13 -2.03
N PRO A 164 12.97 10.04 -3.02
CA PRO A 164 12.00 11.13 -3.02
C PRO A 164 10.56 10.63 -3.00
N ASN A 165 10.24 9.48 -3.61
CA ASN A 165 8.91 8.87 -3.52
C ASN A 165 8.49 8.65 -2.06
N GLN A 166 9.36 8.05 -1.23
CA GLN A 166 9.11 7.88 0.21
C GLN A 166 8.90 9.23 0.90
N PHE A 167 9.82 10.19 0.68
CA PHE A 167 9.76 11.47 1.37
C PHE A 167 8.49 12.25 1.04
N LEU A 168 8.12 12.31 -0.24
CA LEU A 168 6.93 13.02 -0.68
C LEU A 168 5.65 12.37 -0.14
N GLN A 169 5.54 11.05 -0.16
CA GLN A 169 4.35 10.38 0.38
C GLN A 169 4.23 10.50 1.90
N ARG A 170 5.36 10.50 2.62
CA ARG A 170 5.36 10.51 4.09
C ARG A 170 5.26 11.91 4.69
N TYR A 171 5.79 12.92 4.02
CA TYR A 171 5.98 14.25 4.60
C TYR A 171 5.29 15.39 3.84
N THR A 172 4.49 15.08 2.82
CA THR A 172 3.70 16.09 2.09
C THR A 172 2.31 15.57 1.75
N LYS A 173 1.40 16.49 1.46
CA LYS A 173 0.09 16.23 0.85
C LYS A 173 0.09 16.54 -0.64
N LYS A 174 -0.86 15.96 -1.36
CA LYS A 174 -1.16 16.35 -2.74
C LYS A 174 -1.42 17.86 -2.82
N ASN A 175 -0.99 18.45 -3.93
CA ASN A 175 -1.02 19.89 -4.24
C ASN A 175 -0.10 20.78 -3.38
N GLU A 176 0.61 20.26 -2.38
CA GLU A 176 1.64 21.04 -1.68
C GLU A 176 2.86 21.32 -2.58
N TRP A 177 3.66 22.30 -2.16
CA TRP A 177 4.88 22.70 -2.85
C TRP A 177 6.11 22.01 -2.26
N VAL A 178 6.95 21.50 -3.15
CA VAL A 178 8.25 20.88 -2.84
C VAL A 178 9.33 21.76 -3.43
N LEU A 179 10.34 22.10 -2.64
CA LEU A 179 11.55 22.78 -3.11
C LEU A 179 12.72 21.82 -3.06
N ASP A 180 13.37 21.63 -4.21
CA ASP A 180 14.67 20.96 -4.30
C ASP A 180 15.75 21.99 -4.64
N PRO A 181 16.61 22.40 -3.68
CA PRO A 181 17.65 23.39 -3.92
C PRO A 181 18.83 22.85 -4.76
N PHE A 182 18.90 21.55 -5.01
CA PHE A 182 19.97 20.88 -5.75
C PHE A 182 19.37 19.82 -6.68
N LEU A 183 18.56 20.28 -7.63
CA LEU A 183 17.68 19.45 -8.45
C LEU A 183 18.42 18.35 -9.24
N GLY A 184 19.66 18.63 -9.68
CA GLY A 184 20.38 17.76 -10.58
C GLY A 184 19.55 17.45 -11.83
N SER A 185 19.45 16.17 -12.19
CA SER A 185 18.74 15.72 -13.39
C SER A 185 17.21 15.69 -13.31
N GLY A 186 16.61 16.20 -12.22
CA GLY A 186 15.16 16.42 -12.14
C GLY A 186 14.34 15.37 -11.37
N THR A 187 14.96 14.38 -10.73
CA THR A 187 14.25 13.23 -10.11
C THR A 187 13.15 13.66 -9.12
N THR A 188 13.38 14.67 -8.29
CA THR A 188 12.36 15.17 -7.34
C THR A 188 11.11 15.69 -8.05
N LEU A 189 11.28 16.44 -9.14
CA LEU A 189 10.15 17.03 -9.88
C LEU A 189 9.40 15.99 -10.72
N ILE A 190 10.09 14.95 -11.20
CA ILE A 190 9.45 13.78 -11.80
C ILE A 190 8.52 13.10 -10.78
N GLU A 191 9.01 12.85 -9.55
CA GLU A 191 8.16 12.29 -8.49
C GLU A 191 7.03 13.24 -8.07
N CYS A 192 7.25 14.55 -8.09
CA CYS A 192 6.19 15.52 -7.86
C CYS A 192 5.04 15.35 -8.87
N LYS A 193 5.35 15.18 -10.17
CA LYS A 193 4.32 14.87 -11.19
C LYS A 193 3.57 13.57 -10.91
N ARG A 194 4.30 12.50 -10.56
CA ARG A 194 3.70 11.19 -10.28
C ARG A 194 2.81 11.16 -9.05
N LEU A 195 3.18 11.92 -8.03
CA LEU A 195 2.48 11.92 -6.75
C LEU A 195 1.49 13.08 -6.63
N GLY A 196 1.46 14.00 -7.59
CA GLY A 196 0.57 15.16 -7.58
C GLY A 196 0.99 16.21 -6.54
N ARG A 197 2.28 16.56 -6.50
CA ARG A 197 2.83 17.71 -5.75
C ARG A 197 3.29 18.77 -6.74
N ASN A 198 3.18 20.05 -6.37
CA ASN A 198 3.87 21.11 -7.10
C ASN A 198 5.34 21.09 -6.70
N GLY A 199 6.23 21.46 -7.62
CA GLY A 199 7.66 21.40 -7.40
C GLY A 199 8.40 22.61 -7.96
N ILE A 200 9.47 23.00 -7.27
CA ILE A 200 10.44 23.98 -7.72
C ILE A 200 11.81 23.34 -7.54
N GLY A 201 12.62 23.36 -8.59
CA GLY A 201 13.99 22.88 -8.54
C GLY A 201 14.98 23.98 -8.86
N ILE A 202 16.07 24.04 -8.11
CA ILE A 202 17.19 24.96 -8.34
C ILE A 202 18.39 24.10 -8.76
N GLU A 203 19.03 24.48 -9.86
CA GLU A 203 20.27 23.88 -10.34
C GLU A 203 21.14 24.99 -10.93
N LEU A 204 22.43 24.97 -10.59
CA LEU A 204 23.37 26.02 -10.96
C LEU A 204 23.87 25.85 -12.40
N GLN A 205 24.06 24.60 -12.83
CA GLN A 205 24.67 24.29 -14.11
C GLN A 205 23.63 24.27 -15.23
N SER A 206 23.71 25.24 -16.14
CA SER A 206 22.75 25.41 -17.25
C SER A 206 22.54 24.15 -18.09
N GLU A 207 23.62 23.39 -18.36
CA GLU A 207 23.53 22.13 -19.12
C GLU A 207 22.70 21.07 -18.38
N VAL A 208 22.81 21.01 -17.04
CA VAL A 208 22.05 20.10 -16.19
C VAL A 208 20.59 20.55 -16.09
N VAL A 209 20.33 21.86 -16.06
CA VAL A 209 18.97 22.42 -16.13
C VAL A 209 18.26 21.97 -17.41
N GLU A 210 18.91 22.02 -18.57
CA GLU A 210 18.30 21.58 -19.84
C GLU A 210 18.04 20.07 -19.86
N LEU A 211 18.95 19.27 -19.28
CA LEU A 211 18.73 17.84 -19.08
C LEU A 211 17.52 17.59 -18.16
N ALA A 212 17.43 18.30 -17.03
CA ALA A 212 16.34 18.18 -16.08
C ALA A 212 15.00 18.53 -16.73
N LYS A 213 14.91 19.65 -17.45
CA LYS A 213 13.72 20.05 -18.22
C LYS A 213 13.29 18.96 -19.19
N THR A 214 14.25 18.40 -19.92
CA THR A 214 13.99 17.30 -20.87
C THR A 214 13.38 16.10 -20.15
N ASN A 215 14.05 15.59 -19.10
CA ASN A 215 13.56 14.45 -18.34
C ASN A 215 12.17 14.71 -17.73
N ILE A 216 11.99 15.86 -17.07
CA ILE A 216 10.72 16.23 -16.44
C ILE A 216 9.60 16.29 -17.50
N SER A 217 9.87 16.80 -18.70
CA SER A 217 8.87 16.90 -19.78
C SER A 217 8.37 15.54 -20.29
N LEU A 218 9.20 14.50 -20.20
CA LEU A 218 8.85 13.15 -20.63
C LEU A 218 7.90 12.44 -19.64
N GLU A 219 7.82 12.90 -18.38
CA GLU A 219 6.92 12.32 -17.39
C GLU A 219 5.49 12.87 -17.54
N THR A 220 4.53 11.95 -17.61
CA THR A 220 3.10 12.25 -17.66
C THR A 220 2.66 13.02 -16.41
N ASN A 221 1.84 14.06 -16.61
CA ASN A 221 1.32 14.89 -15.53
C ASN A 221 -0.19 14.70 -15.33
N ILE A 222 -0.57 13.53 -14.81
CA ILE A 222 -1.98 13.14 -14.61
C ILE A 222 -2.70 14.09 -13.64
N PHE A 223 -1.96 14.65 -12.67
CA PHE A 223 -2.49 15.54 -11.63
C PHE A 223 -2.46 17.03 -12.02
N ASN A 224 -1.96 17.37 -13.20
CA ASN A 224 -1.84 18.75 -13.69
C ASN A 224 -1.14 19.71 -12.70
N VAL A 225 -0.07 19.23 -12.07
CA VAL A 225 0.73 20.01 -11.11
C VAL A 225 1.79 20.86 -11.80
N ARG A 226 2.30 21.88 -11.11
CA ARG A 226 3.35 22.77 -11.62
C ARG A 226 4.72 22.25 -11.21
N THR A 227 5.61 22.06 -12.17
CA THR A 227 7.00 21.58 -11.99
C THR A 227 7.89 22.20 -13.05
#